data_AF-A0A1D8MIK2-F1
#
_entry.id   AF-A0A1D8MIK2-F1
#
_cell.length_a   1.000
_cell.length_b   1.000
_cell.length_c   1.000
_cell.angle_alpha   90.00
_cell.angle_beta   90.00
_cell.angle_gamma   90.00
#
_symmetry.space_group_name_H-M   'P 1'
#
loop_
_entity.id
_entity.type
_entity.pdbx_description
1 polymer ?
#
loop_
_entity_poly.entity_id
_entity_poly.type
_entity_poly.pdbx_seq_one_letter_code
_entity_poly.pdbx_strand_id
1 'polypeptide(L)' 'MENFKHLPEPFRIRVIEPVKRTTRAYREEAIIKSGMNPFLLDSEDVFIDLL' A
#
# COMPACT_ATOMS: atom_id res chain seq x y z
N MET A 1 -14.76 -2.64 -32.68
CA MET A 1 -13.48 -2.89 -32.01
C MET A 1 -13.68 -2.54 -30.56
N GLU A 2 -13.62 -3.51 -29.65
CA GLU A 2 -13.82 -3.22 -28.22
C GLU A 2 -12.65 -2.37 -27.71
N ASN A 3 -12.95 -1.13 -27.32
CA ASN A 3 -11.99 -0.23 -26.69
C ASN A 3 -11.82 -0.65 -25.22
N PHE A 4 -10.91 -1.56 -24.93
CA PHE A 4 -10.53 -1.86 -23.55
C PHE A 4 -9.81 -0.64 -22.96
N LYS A 5 -10.48 0.03 -22.01
CA LYS A 5 -9.95 1.22 -21.32
C LYS A 5 -8.87 0.89 -20.30
N HIS A 6 -8.86 -0.35 -19.79
CA HIS A 6 -7.82 -0.87 -18.91
C HIS A 6 -7.37 -2.22 -19.45
N LEU A 7 -6.12 -2.29 -19.88
CA LEU A 7 -5.53 -3.49 -20.45
C LEU A 7 -5.01 -4.40 -19.33
N PRO A 8 -4.95 -5.72 -19.54
CA PRO A 8 -4.22 -6.60 -18.64
C PRO A 8 -2.73 -6.21 -18.64
N GLU A 9 -2.03 -6.47 -17.53
CA GLU A 9 -0.59 -6.26 -17.45
C GLU A 9 0.12 -7.10 -18.53
N PRO A 10 0.90 -6.49 -19.45
CA PRO A 10 1.60 -7.22 -20.52
C PRO A 10 2.89 -7.89 -20.01
N PHE A 11 2.87 -8.33 -18.76
CA PHE A 11 3.96 -8.99 -18.06
C PHE A 11 3.38 -9.90 -16.97
N ARG A 12 4.21 -10.78 -16.43
CA ARG A 12 3.87 -11.57 -15.25
C ARG A 12 4.71 -11.10 -14.08
N ILE A 13 4.12 -11.02 -12.90
CA ILE A 13 4.86 -10.82 -11.65
C ILE A 13 5.85 -11.98 -11.50
N ARG A 14 7.13 -11.64 -11.31
CA ARG A 14 8.22 -12.63 -11.13
C ARG A 14 8.76 -12.66 -9.70
N VAL A 15 8.76 -11.51 -9.04
CA VAL A 15 9.21 -11.30 -7.67
C VAL A 15 8.13 -10.46 -6.97
N ILE A 16 7.93 -10.71 -5.68
CA ILE A 16 7.00 -9.95 -4.84
C ILE A 16 7.71 -9.44 -3.60
N GLU A 17 7.16 -8.36 -3.04
CA GLU A 17 7.50 -7.87 -1.72
C GLU A 17 6.33 -8.16 -0.76
N PRO A 18 6.53 -8.92 0.33
CA PRO A 18 5.47 -9.17 1.30
C PRO A 18 5.06 -7.88 2.01
N VAL A 19 3.75 -7.64 2.10
CA VAL A 19 3.18 -6.50 2.85
C VAL A 19 2.19 -7.01 3.88
N LYS A 20 2.31 -6.55 5.13
CA LYS A 20 1.42 -6.97 6.21
C LYS A 20 0.02 -6.37 6.07
N ARG A 21 -1.00 -7.18 6.38
CA ARG A 21 -2.39 -6.72 6.51
C ARG A 21 -2.62 -6.27 7.95
N THR A 22 -2.69 -4.97 8.18
CA THR A 22 -2.94 -4.39 9.50
C THR A 22 -4.44 -4.30 9.80
N THR A 23 -4.79 -4.31 11.09
CA THR A 23 -6.15 -3.99 11.53
C THR A 23 -6.37 -2.48 11.53
N ARG A 24 -7.62 -2.04 11.59
CA ARG A 24 -7.95 -0.62 11.73
C ARG A 24 -7.37 -0.02 13.02
N ALA A 25 -7.53 -0.72 14.15
CA ALA A 25 -7.01 -0.29 15.45
C ALA A 25 -5.48 -0.08 15.43
N TYR A 26 -4.73 -1.00 14.80
CA TYR A 26 -3.28 -0.85 14.64
C TYR A 26 -2.92 0.43 13.87
N ARG A 27 -3.62 0.72 12.77
CA ARG A 27 -3.36 1.94 11.98
C ARG A 27 -3.71 3.22 12.73
N GLU A 28 -4.73 3.19 13.58
CA GLU A 28 -5.08 4.33 14.45
C GLU A 28 -3.98 4.62 15.46
N GLU A 29 -3.37 3.59 16.06
CA GLU A 29 -2.20 3.78 16.93
C GLU A 29 -0.98 4.28 16.16
N ALA A 30 -0.71 3.71 14.97
CA ALA A 30 0.46 4.06 14.16
C ALA A 30 0.42 5.53 13.71
N ILE A 31 -0.74 6.02 13.24
CA ILE A 31 -0.88 7.41 12.80
C ILE A 31 -0.80 8.42 13.96
N ILE A 32 -1.24 8.03 15.16
CA ILE A 32 -1.07 8.86 16.36
C ILE A 32 0.41 8.91 16.75
N LYS A 33 1.11 7.76 16.75
CA LYS A 33 2.56 7.67 17.04
C LYS A 33 3.40 8.49 16.05
N SER A 34 3.00 8.54 14.78
CA SER A 34 3.67 9.36 13.76
C SER A 34 3.30 10.84 13.80
N GLY A 35 2.52 11.29 14.79
CA GLY A 35 2.13 12.69 14.94
C GLY A 35 1.21 13.18 13.81
N MET A 36 0.34 12.29 13.30
CA MET A 36 -0.55 12.57 12.17
C MET A 36 0.18 12.95 10.87
N ASN A 37 1.47 12.60 10.76
CA ASN A 37 2.28 12.82 9.57
C ASN A 37 2.62 11.48 8.90
N PRO A 38 2.08 11.18 7.71
CA PRO A 38 2.40 9.96 6.97
C PRO A 38 3.87 9.80 6.63
N PHE A 39 4.64 10.89 6.47
CA PHE A 39 6.09 10.84 6.22
C PHE A 39 6.88 10.21 7.37
N LEU A 40 6.27 10.10 8.56
CA LEU A 40 6.89 9.52 9.75
C LEU A 40 6.34 8.11 10.07
N LEU A 41 5.54 7.51 9.17
CA LEU A 41 5.15 6.11 9.31
C LEU A 41 6.32 5.20 8.89
N ASP A 42 6.49 4.09 9.61
CA ASP A 42 7.37 3.02 9.16
C ASP A 42 6.83 2.42 7.85
N SER A 43 7.71 2.18 6.88
CA SER A 43 7.30 1.65 5.55
C SER A 43 6.51 0.35 5.66
N GLU A 44 6.86 -0.53 6.61
CA GLU A 44 6.14 -1.79 6.83
C GLU A 44 4.67 -1.56 7.22
N ASP A 45 4.33 -0.43 7.86
CA ASP A 45 2.96 -0.11 8.30
C ASP A 45 2.05 0.40 7.17
N VAL A 46 2.62 0.63 5.99
CA VAL A 46 1.93 1.14 4.81
C VAL A 46 1.53 -0.01 3.89
N PHE A 47 0.22 -0.21 3.68
CA PHE A 47 -0.28 -1.32 2.85
C PHE A 47 -0.14 -1.05 1.34
N ILE A 48 -0.37 0.20 0.93
CA ILE A 48 -0.15 0.69 -0.44
C ILE A 48 0.48 2.06 -0.29
N ASP A 49 1.73 2.19 -0.72
CA ASP A 49 2.43 3.46 -0.67
C ASP A 49 2.19 4.23 -1.98
N LEU A 50 1.67 5.45 -1.85
CA LEU A 50 1.36 6.37 -2.95
C LEU A 50 2.05 7.74 -2.73
N LEU A 51 3.00 7.80 -1.79
CA LEU A 51 3.82 8.99 -1.48
C LEU A 51 4.75 9.32 -2.65
#